data_AF-A0A238L0B8-F1
#
_entry.id   AF-A0A238L0B8-F1
#
_cell.length_a   1.000
_cell.length_b   1.000
_cell.length_c   1.000
_cell.angle_alpha   90.00
_cell.angle_beta   90.00
_cell.angle_gamma   90.00
#
_symmetry.space_group_name_H-M   'P 1'
#
loop_
_entity.id
_entity.type
_entity.pdbx_description
1 polymer ?
#
loop_
_entity_poly.entity_id
_entity_poly.type
_entity_poly.pdbx_seq_one_letter_code
_entity_poly.pdbx_strand_id
1 'polypeptide(L)'
;MKRHLVAGTVLTIMMSSPAMAEWNFSGPPNANAFIQTGDMTLELQCDRVRFAPAGYDDSQDIVSRQGLSFRFMKDGSTEVGAFQAGSVNADISLVDNYPVEVRFFDQGDYDFVLDQIAQNAVLNLSMADQDVSYGIFTLKGSSAAVRSLRAACGSNASTSQSMEAPEGIVYCGGGAVQRVIEYAIVGQPGEQWDAIVTVNGETVRAMTSYSFFGNSEPPAGFQVALLGEDRSEFLVFSDGGRNWIEFGDYTYDQCN
;
A
#
# COMPACT_ATOMS: atom_id res chain seq x y z
N MET A 1 -72.05 -15.03 2.10
CA MET A 1 -70.74 -15.67 1.85
C MET A 1 -69.70 -14.57 1.62
N LYS A 2 -68.88 -14.21 2.61
CA LYS A 2 -67.76 -13.26 2.46
C LYS A 2 -66.47 -14.06 2.64
N ARG A 3 -65.66 -14.17 1.58
CA ARG A 3 -64.35 -14.83 1.59
C ARG A 3 -63.30 -13.81 2.02
N HIS A 4 -62.62 -14.07 3.13
CA HIS A 4 -61.42 -13.34 3.54
C HIS A 4 -60.22 -13.95 2.83
N LEU A 5 -59.44 -13.10 2.14
CA LEU A 5 -58.21 -13.46 1.46
C LEU A 5 -57.08 -12.88 2.32
N VAL A 6 -56.36 -13.73 3.04
CA VAL A 6 -55.18 -13.36 3.84
C VAL A 6 -53.97 -13.51 2.92
N ALA A 7 -53.38 -12.39 2.52
CA ALA A 7 -52.08 -12.37 1.83
C ALA A 7 -50.98 -12.37 2.90
N GLY A 8 -50.19 -13.44 2.95
CA GLY A 8 -49.02 -13.55 3.81
C GLY A 8 -47.80 -12.92 3.14
N THR A 9 -47.24 -11.89 3.76
CA THR A 9 -45.98 -11.27 3.34
C THR A 9 -44.82 -12.06 3.94
N VAL A 10 -44.00 -12.69 3.10
CA VAL A 10 -42.72 -13.30 3.51
C VAL A 10 -41.67 -12.20 3.55
N LEU A 11 -41.22 -11.83 4.75
CA LEU A 11 -40.13 -10.88 4.97
C LEU A 11 -38.79 -11.62 4.89
N THR A 12 -38.04 -11.42 3.81
CA THR A 12 -36.68 -11.96 3.65
C THR A 12 -35.71 -11.02 4.38
N ILE A 13 -35.23 -11.45 5.56
CA ILE A 13 -34.18 -10.73 6.29
C ILE A 13 -32.85 -11.07 5.61
N MET A 14 -32.31 -10.14 4.82
CA MET A 14 -30.93 -10.22 4.38
C MET A 14 -30.04 -10.00 5.61
N MET A 15 -29.40 -11.07 6.08
CA MET A 15 -28.34 -10.96 7.08
C MET A 15 -27.08 -10.43 6.39
N SER A 16 -26.85 -9.13 6.49
CA SER A 16 -25.54 -8.53 6.23
C SER A 16 -24.61 -8.92 7.39
N SER A 17 -23.82 -9.97 7.20
CA SER A 17 -22.72 -10.27 8.12
C SER A 17 -21.76 -9.08 8.16
N PRO A 18 -21.32 -8.61 9.34
CA PRO A 18 -20.24 -7.64 9.39
C PRO A 18 -18.99 -8.29 8.76
N ALA A 19 -18.38 -7.61 7.79
CA ALA A 19 -17.08 -8.00 7.28
C ALA A 19 -16.09 -7.89 8.44
N MET A 20 -15.62 -9.03 8.93
CA MET A 20 -14.55 -9.06 9.93
C MET A 20 -13.26 -8.65 9.23
N ALA A 21 -12.49 -7.72 9.81
CA ALA A 21 -11.17 -7.38 9.31
C ALA A 21 -10.27 -8.62 9.37
N GLU A 22 -9.78 -9.07 8.22
CA GLU A 22 -8.95 -10.26 8.07
C GLU A 22 -7.58 -9.87 7.51
N TRP A 23 -6.54 -10.53 8.01
CA TRP A 23 -5.18 -10.38 7.51
C TRP A 23 -5.02 -11.10 6.18
N ASN A 24 -4.47 -10.39 5.21
CA ASN A 24 -4.14 -10.91 3.88
C ASN A 24 -2.63 -10.92 3.70
N PHE A 25 -2.16 -11.74 2.76
CA PHE A 25 -0.76 -11.85 2.40
C PHE A 25 -0.63 -11.93 0.88
N SER A 26 0.22 -11.08 0.31
CA SER A 26 0.71 -11.18 -1.06
C SER A 26 2.15 -11.72 -1.04
N GLY A 27 2.44 -12.68 -1.90
CA GLY A 27 3.76 -13.30 -2.02
C GLY A 27 4.76 -12.47 -2.85
N PRO A 28 5.94 -13.04 -3.14
CA PRO A 28 6.93 -12.42 -4.03
C PRO A 28 6.35 -12.03 -5.40
N PRO A 29 6.90 -10.98 -6.07
CA PRO A 29 8.15 -10.29 -5.71
C PRO A 29 7.99 -9.27 -4.57
N ASN A 30 6.82 -8.65 -4.44
CA ASN A 30 6.55 -7.60 -3.44
C ASN A 30 5.73 -8.19 -2.28
N ALA A 31 6.43 -8.95 -1.43
CA ALA A 31 5.78 -9.62 -0.32
C ALA A 31 5.22 -8.60 0.67
N ASN A 32 3.91 -8.64 0.91
CA ASN A 32 3.27 -7.81 1.90
C ASN A 32 2.21 -8.58 2.70
N ALA A 33 1.99 -8.14 3.93
CA ALA A 33 0.91 -8.60 4.78
C ALA A 33 0.10 -7.39 5.21
N PHE A 34 -1.23 -7.42 5.04
CA PHE A 34 -2.05 -6.25 5.29
C PHE A 34 -3.40 -6.56 5.93
N ILE A 35 -3.96 -5.56 6.58
CA ILE A 35 -5.32 -5.58 7.12
C ILE A 35 -6.00 -4.24 6.88
N GLN A 36 -7.30 -4.28 6.59
CA GLN A 36 -8.15 -3.11 6.52
C GLN A 36 -9.07 -3.03 7.74
N THR A 37 -9.08 -1.91 8.44
CA THR A 37 -9.99 -1.63 9.57
C THR A 37 -10.76 -0.35 9.28
N GLY A 38 -12.02 -0.48 8.85
CA GLY A 38 -12.79 0.64 8.33
C GLY A 38 -12.15 1.20 7.05
N ASP A 39 -11.89 2.51 7.04
CA ASP A 39 -11.26 3.21 5.92
C ASP A 39 -9.72 3.25 6.03
N MET A 40 -9.15 2.65 7.06
CA MET A 40 -7.71 2.61 7.29
C MET A 40 -7.12 1.28 6.86
N THR A 41 -5.89 1.31 6.35
CA THR A 41 -5.11 0.11 6.01
C THR A 41 -3.80 0.13 6.76
N LEU A 42 -3.39 -1.04 7.27
CA LEU A 42 -2.05 -1.31 7.78
C LEU A 42 -1.41 -2.37 6.90
N GLU A 43 -0.22 -2.10 6.40
CA GLU A 43 0.55 -2.96 5.53
C GLU A 43 1.97 -3.14 6.08
N LEU A 44 2.44 -4.38 6.06
CA LEU A 44 3.78 -4.81 6.48
C LEU A 44 4.50 -5.33 5.24
N GLN A 45 5.71 -4.83 4.99
CA GLN A 45 6.60 -5.32 3.94
C GLN A 45 7.90 -5.84 4.57
N CYS A 46 8.95 -6.12 3.80
CA CYS A 46 10.13 -6.77 4.38
C CYS A 46 10.95 -5.91 5.36
N ASP A 47 10.89 -4.58 5.23
CA ASP A 47 11.71 -3.62 5.98
C ASP A 47 10.93 -2.39 6.48
N ARG A 48 9.61 -2.38 6.30
CA ARG A 48 8.78 -1.19 6.55
C ARG A 48 7.34 -1.52 6.93
N VAL A 49 6.70 -0.53 7.55
CA VAL A 49 5.25 -0.47 7.73
C VAL A 49 4.70 0.66 6.89
N ARG A 50 3.60 0.43 6.19
CA ARG A 50 2.79 1.48 5.60
C ARG A 50 1.44 1.51 6.28
N PHE A 51 0.92 2.70 6.55
CA PHE A 51 -0.47 2.82 6.96
C PHE A 51 -1.11 4.07 6.42
N ALA A 52 -2.41 3.97 6.19
CA ALA A 52 -3.27 5.04 5.75
C ALA A 52 -4.12 5.50 6.95
N PRO A 53 -3.83 6.67 7.56
CA PRO A 53 -4.72 7.29 8.52
C PRO A 53 -6.09 7.61 7.90
N ALA A 54 -7.05 7.99 8.74
CA ALA A 54 -8.38 8.37 8.27
C ALA A 54 -8.41 9.70 7.49
N GLY A 55 -7.45 10.59 7.75
CA GLY A 55 -7.32 11.88 7.08
C GLY A 55 -5.90 12.18 6.64
N TYR A 56 -5.76 12.89 5.51
CA TYR A 56 -4.46 13.33 4.99
C TYR A 56 -3.73 14.30 5.94
N ASP A 57 -4.46 15.14 6.67
CA ASP A 57 -3.88 16.05 7.67
C ASP A 57 -3.13 15.28 8.78
N ASP A 58 -3.62 14.09 9.17
CA ASP A 58 -2.94 13.23 10.12
C ASP A 58 -1.62 12.71 9.54
N SER A 59 -1.62 12.29 8.27
CA SER A 59 -0.41 11.87 7.57
C SER A 59 0.63 12.98 7.53
N GLN A 60 0.22 14.22 7.25
CA GLN A 60 1.11 15.39 7.25
C GLN A 60 1.64 15.70 8.66
N ASP A 61 0.80 15.63 9.69
CA ASP A 61 1.21 15.86 11.08
C ASP A 61 2.27 14.84 11.51
N ILE A 62 2.07 13.54 11.23
CA ILE A 62 3.03 12.47 11.52
C ILE A 62 4.40 12.73 10.88
N VAL A 63 4.41 13.02 9.56
CA VAL A 63 5.65 13.24 8.81
C VAL A 63 6.34 14.54 9.24
N SER A 64 5.60 15.60 9.56
CA SER A 64 6.18 16.85 10.05
C SER A 64 6.89 16.70 11.39
N ARG A 65 6.38 15.80 12.25
CA ARG A 65 6.93 15.54 13.59
C ARG A 65 8.08 14.54 13.58
N GLN A 66 8.18 13.70 12.54
CA GLN A 66 9.17 12.62 12.48
C GLN A 66 9.14 11.73 13.73
N GLY A 67 7.95 11.45 14.25
CA GLY A 67 7.74 10.70 15.48
C GLY A 67 6.40 9.95 15.51
N LEU A 68 6.46 8.62 15.64
CA LEU A 68 5.30 7.73 15.70
C LEU A 68 5.50 6.66 16.77
N SER A 69 4.49 6.45 17.60
CA SER A 69 4.46 5.40 18.62
C SER A 69 3.59 4.23 18.16
N PHE A 70 4.19 3.04 18.08
CA PHE A 70 3.51 1.77 17.91
C PHE A 70 3.16 1.21 19.28
N ARG A 71 1.91 1.32 19.72
CA ARG A 71 1.45 0.85 21.03
C ARG A 71 0.72 -0.48 20.89
N PHE A 72 1.18 -1.49 21.62
CA PHE A 72 0.66 -2.85 21.52
C PHE A 72 -0.22 -3.19 22.72
N MET A 73 -1.41 -3.71 22.47
CA MET A 73 -2.37 -4.10 23.50
C MET A 73 -2.69 -5.59 23.43
N LYS A 74 -2.61 -6.29 24.57
CA LYS A 74 -2.83 -7.75 24.64
C LYS A 74 -4.31 -8.17 24.48
N ASP A 75 -5.24 -7.32 24.86
CA ASP A 75 -6.69 -7.60 24.93
C ASP A 75 -7.53 -6.44 24.40
N GLY A 76 -6.90 -5.54 23.64
CA GLY A 76 -7.53 -4.33 23.10
C GLY A 76 -7.68 -3.17 24.08
N SER A 77 -7.25 -3.32 25.34
CA SER A 77 -7.31 -2.23 26.33
C SER A 77 -6.05 -2.11 27.18
N THR A 78 -5.37 -3.22 27.46
CA THR A 78 -4.16 -3.24 28.27
C THR A 78 -2.92 -3.12 27.39
N GLU A 79 -2.24 -1.98 27.44
CA GLU A 79 -0.94 -1.80 26.81
C GLU A 79 0.10 -2.72 27.47
N VAL A 80 0.88 -3.42 26.65
CA VAL A 80 1.96 -4.31 27.10
C VAL A 80 3.34 -3.88 26.60
N GLY A 81 3.38 -2.89 25.72
CA GLY A 81 4.63 -2.29 25.24
C GLY A 81 4.37 -1.27 24.15
N ALA A 82 5.40 -0.46 23.87
CA ALA A 82 5.40 0.47 22.76
C ALA A 82 6.78 0.49 22.07
N PHE A 83 6.80 0.78 20.78
CA PHE A 83 8.00 1.10 20.02
C PHE A 83 7.92 2.52 19.50
N GLN A 84 8.97 3.32 19.73
CA GLN A 84 9.05 4.70 19.25
C GLN A 84 9.86 4.73 17.96
N ALA A 85 9.21 5.08 16.85
CA ALA A 85 9.85 5.32 15.58
C ALA A 85 10.06 6.82 15.37
N GLY A 86 11.24 7.20 14.90
CA GLY A 86 11.55 8.57 14.51
C GLY A 86 12.94 8.66 13.91
N SER A 87 13.41 9.88 13.65
CA SER A 87 14.66 10.15 12.90
C SER A 87 15.94 9.45 13.39
N VAL A 88 15.93 8.85 14.58
CA VAL A 88 17.06 8.08 15.14
C VAL A 88 17.07 6.63 14.64
N ASN A 89 15.92 6.02 14.39
CA ASN A 89 15.78 4.59 14.09
C ASN A 89 14.88 4.27 12.89
N ALA A 90 14.21 5.27 12.33
CA ALA A 90 13.37 5.12 11.15
C ALA A 90 13.33 6.39 10.29
N ASP A 91 13.08 6.20 9.00
CA ASP A 91 12.61 7.24 8.08
C ASP A 91 11.08 7.22 8.05
N ILE A 92 10.45 8.36 8.25
CA ILE A 92 9.00 8.52 8.23
C ILE A 92 8.65 9.47 7.08
N SER A 93 7.96 8.98 6.07
CA SER A 93 7.67 9.76 4.86
C SER A 93 6.26 9.50 4.33
N LEU A 94 5.77 10.42 3.49
CA LEU A 94 4.58 10.17 2.68
C LEU A 94 5.01 9.46 1.41
N VAL A 95 4.36 8.34 1.12
CA VAL A 95 4.48 7.62 -0.14
C VAL A 95 3.13 7.63 -0.85
N ASP A 96 3.13 7.47 -2.17
CA ASP A 96 1.92 7.29 -2.98
C ASP A 96 0.81 8.32 -2.66
N ASN A 97 1.23 9.56 -2.37
CA ASN A 97 0.41 10.73 -2.04
C ASN A 97 -0.51 10.62 -0.82
N TYR A 98 -0.47 9.53 -0.04
CA TYR A 98 -1.41 9.34 1.07
C TYR A 98 -0.90 8.48 2.24
N PRO A 99 -0.41 7.24 2.05
CA PRO A 99 0.11 6.45 3.16
C PRO A 99 1.36 7.06 3.81
N VAL A 100 1.43 6.93 5.13
CA VAL A 100 2.68 7.10 5.87
C VAL A 100 3.48 5.81 5.77
N GLU A 101 4.71 5.92 5.28
CA GLU A 101 5.71 4.86 5.32
C GLU A 101 6.64 5.08 6.51
N VAL A 102 6.85 4.03 7.29
CA VAL A 102 7.86 3.95 8.34
C VAL A 102 8.86 2.89 7.95
N ARG A 103 10.04 3.31 7.48
CA ARG A 103 11.13 2.41 7.09
C ARG A 103 12.18 2.38 8.19
N PHE A 104 12.43 1.20 8.74
CA PHE A 104 13.32 1.02 9.87
C PHE A 104 14.77 0.95 9.40
N PHE A 105 15.69 1.56 10.16
CA PHE A 105 17.12 1.53 9.83
C PHE A 105 17.79 0.21 10.23
N ASP A 106 17.26 -0.45 11.26
CA ASP A 106 17.75 -1.73 11.77
C ASP A 106 16.69 -2.82 11.61
N GLN A 107 17.12 -3.99 11.14
CA GLN A 107 16.21 -5.12 10.95
C GLN A 107 15.70 -5.69 12.28
N GLY A 108 16.50 -5.63 13.36
CA GLY A 108 16.10 -6.09 14.68
C GLY A 108 14.99 -5.24 15.29
N ASP A 109 15.02 -3.92 15.06
CA ASP A 109 13.94 -3.01 15.42
C ASP A 109 12.64 -3.38 14.68
N TYR A 110 12.72 -3.67 13.38
CA TYR A 110 11.56 -4.10 12.62
C TYR A 110 11.05 -5.49 13.03
N ASP A 111 11.95 -6.42 13.28
CA ASP A 111 11.61 -7.77 13.75
C ASP A 111 10.90 -7.72 15.11
N PHE A 112 11.31 -6.81 16.01
CA PHE A 112 10.60 -6.56 17.25
C PHE A 112 9.17 -6.08 17.00
N VAL A 113 8.97 -5.11 16.10
CA VAL A 113 7.63 -4.61 15.74
C VAL A 113 6.77 -5.75 15.17
N LEU A 114 7.31 -6.55 14.25
CA LEU A 114 6.62 -7.73 13.69
C LEU A 114 6.26 -8.77 14.76
N ASP A 115 7.16 -9.03 15.70
CA ASP A 115 6.91 -9.96 16.82
C ASP A 115 5.78 -9.46 17.70
N GLN A 116 5.76 -8.17 18.02
CA GLN A 116 4.68 -7.57 18.80
C GLN A 116 3.35 -7.60 18.03
N ILE A 117 3.36 -7.34 16.72
CA ILE A 117 2.18 -7.44 15.87
C ILE A 117 1.62 -8.87 15.87
N ALA A 118 2.48 -9.88 15.81
CA ALA A 118 2.08 -11.29 15.77
C ALA A 118 1.52 -11.82 17.11
N GLN A 119 1.87 -11.18 18.23
CA GLN A 119 1.55 -11.67 19.59
C GLN A 119 0.39 -10.94 20.26
N ASN A 120 0.09 -9.71 19.84
CA ASN A 120 -0.88 -8.85 20.50
C ASN A 120 -2.24 -8.84 19.79
N ALA A 121 -3.24 -8.24 20.44
CA ALA A 121 -4.61 -8.18 19.92
C ALA A 121 -4.90 -6.90 19.15
N VAL A 122 -4.26 -5.78 19.51
CA VAL A 122 -4.49 -4.47 18.88
C VAL A 122 -3.18 -3.69 18.79
N LEU A 123 -2.98 -3.02 17.66
CA LEU A 123 -1.97 -1.98 17.45
C LEU A 123 -2.67 -0.63 17.43
N ASN A 124 -2.20 0.30 18.24
CA ASN A 124 -2.54 1.71 18.16
C ASN A 124 -1.31 2.49 17.66
N LEU A 125 -1.44 3.08 16.48
CA LEU A 125 -0.48 4.03 15.95
C LEU A 125 -0.86 5.41 16.44
N SER A 126 0.05 6.02 17.20
CA SER A 126 -0.21 7.24 17.95
C SER A 126 0.96 8.19 17.90
N MET A 127 0.72 9.43 18.28
CA MET A 127 1.77 10.42 18.44
C MET A 127 2.77 9.97 19.53
N ALA A 128 4.06 10.19 19.30
CA ALA A 128 5.13 9.66 20.16
C ALA A 128 5.07 10.18 21.61
N ASP A 129 4.56 11.39 21.81
CA ASP A 129 4.58 12.13 23.08
C ASP A 129 3.18 12.46 23.63
N GLN A 130 2.12 12.02 22.97
CA GLN A 130 0.72 12.36 23.32
C GLN A 130 -0.23 11.18 23.09
N ASP A 131 -1.37 11.17 23.78
CA ASP A 131 -2.43 10.16 23.61
C ASP A 131 -3.30 10.39 22.35
N VAL A 132 -2.73 10.99 21.30
CA VAL A 132 -3.42 11.18 20.02
C VAL A 132 -3.25 9.94 19.16
N SER A 133 -4.37 9.26 18.86
CA SER A 133 -4.40 8.07 18.01
C SER A 133 -4.60 8.45 16.55
N TYR A 134 -3.69 8.01 15.68
CA TYR A 134 -3.81 8.13 14.23
C TYR A 134 -4.45 6.90 13.57
N GLY A 135 -4.42 5.75 14.25
CA GLY A 135 -5.09 4.55 13.74
C GLY A 135 -5.04 3.39 14.72
N ILE A 136 -6.14 2.63 14.79
CA ILE A 136 -6.27 1.44 15.63
C ILE A 136 -6.59 0.25 14.73
N PHE A 137 -5.74 -0.79 14.82
CA PHE A 137 -5.84 -1.98 14.00
C PHE A 137 -5.99 -3.22 14.86
N THR A 138 -6.94 -4.09 14.51
CA THR A 138 -6.99 -5.43 15.09
C THR A 138 -5.83 -6.27 14.56
N LEU A 139 -5.20 -7.01 15.46
CA LEU A 139 -4.09 -7.90 15.15
C LEU A 139 -4.53 -9.37 15.16
N LYS A 140 -5.81 -9.65 15.32
CA LYS A 140 -6.33 -11.02 15.29
C LYS A 140 -6.01 -11.67 13.93
N GLY A 141 -5.20 -12.72 13.94
CA GLY A 141 -4.79 -13.46 12.74
C GLY A 141 -3.46 -13.00 12.13
N SER A 142 -2.85 -11.92 12.64
CA SER A 142 -1.58 -11.37 12.15
C SER A 142 -0.44 -12.40 12.17
N SER A 143 -0.42 -13.31 13.15
CA SER A 143 0.65 -14.31 13.32
C SER A 143 0.82 -15.24 12.12
N ALA A 144 -0.23 -15.53 11.36
CA ALA A 144 -0.12 -16.29 10.11
C ALA A 144 0.49 -15.42 9.01
N ALA A 145 0.00 -14.19 8.85
CA ALA A 145 0.47 -13.27 7.82
C ALA A 145 1.93 -12.84 8.02
N VAL A 146 2.34 -12.53 9.26
CA VAL A 146 3.73 -12.20 9.61
C VAL A 146 4.67 -13.38 9.34
N ARG A 147 4.24 -14.63 9.60
CA ARG A 147 5.03 -15.81 9.26
C ARG A 147 5.22 -15.96 7.75
N SER A 148 4.15 -15.77 6.96
CA SER A 148 4.22 -15.80 5.50
C SER A 148 5.14 -14.70 4.97
N LEU A 149 5.03 -13.48 5.51
CA LEU A 149 5.89 -12.35 5.18
C LEU A 149 7.37 -12.67 5.44
N ARG A 150 7.71 -13.13 6.65
CA ARG A 150 9.09 -13.50 7.00
C ARG A 150 9.65 -14.59 6.11
N ALA A 151 8.84 -15.60 5.76
CA ALA A 151 9.27 -16.66 4.84
C ALA A 151 9.60 -16.08 3.46
N ALA A 152 8.78 -15.17 2.93
CA ALA A 152 9.03 -14.52 1.66
C ALA A 152 10.27 -13.62 1.71
N CYS A 153 10.42 -12.81 2.76
CA CYS A 153 11.56 -11.88 2.93
C CYS A 153 12.89 -12.60 3.19
N GLY A 154 12.87 -13.75 3.89
CA GLY A 154 14.05 -14.58 4.16
C GLY A 154 14.51 -15.42 2.97
N SER A 155 13.72 -15.48 1.89
CA SER A 155 14.10 -16.15 0.64
C SER A 155 15.16 -15.37 -0.15
N ASN A 156 15.51 -14.16 0.29
CA ASN A 156 16.50 -13.27 -0.32
C ASN A 156 17.95 -13.64 0.03
N ALA A 157 18.34 -14.90 -0.14
CA ALA A 157 19.70 -15.16 -0.63
C ALA A 157 19.73 -14.60 -2.06
N SER A 158 20.25 -13.39 -2.21
CA SER A 158 20.42 -12.65 -3.46
C SER A 158 20.25 -13.50 -4.72
N THR A 159 19.03 -13.54 -5.25
CA THR A 159 18.92 -13.53 -6.71
C THR A 159 19.32 -12.14 -7.12
N SER A 160 20.63 -11.94 -7.26
CA SER A 160 21.15 -11.16 -8.37
C SER A 160 20.59 -11.83 -9.63
N GLN A 161 19.33 -11.54 -9.95
CA GLN A 161 18.93 -11.56 -11.33
C GLN A 161 19.84 -10.52 -11.95
N SER A 162 20.80 -11.00 -12.75
CA SER A 162 21.45 -10.16 -13.73
C SER A 162 20.36 -9.26 -14.29
N MET A 163 20.47 -7.94 -14.04
CA MET A 163 19.61 -6.96 -14.69
C MET A 163 19.73 -7.24 -16.18
N GLU A 164 18.73 -7.91 -16.73
CA GLU A 164 18.60 -8.04 -18.16
C GLU A 164 18.42 -6.61 -18.66
N ALA A 165 19.09 -6.27 -19.76
CA ALA A 165 19.04 -4.91 -20.27
C ALA A 165 17.57 -4.51 -20.50
N PRO A 166 17.17 -3.27 -20.18
CA PRO A 166 15.79 -2.84 -20.39
C PRO A 166 15.35 -3.12 -21.82
N GLU A 167 14.31 -3.93 -22.02
CA GLU A 167 13.75 -4.18 -23.35
C GLU A 167 12.79 -3.05 -23.80
N GLY A 168 12.62 -2.00 -22.99
CA GLY A 168 11.64 -0.92 -23.17
C GLY A 168 12.14 0.50 -22.86
N ILE A 169 11.22 1.45 -22.89
CA ILE A 169 11.48 2.86 -22.55
C ILE A 169 11.66 2.98 -21.03
N VAL A 170 12.72 3.66 -20.62
CA VAL A 170 13.10 3.84 -19.21
C VAL A 170 12.90 5.30 -18.82
N TYR A 171 12.29 5.52 -17.66
CA TYR A 171 12.09 6.83 -17.05
C TYR A 171 12.88 6.94 -15.76
N CYS A 172 13.64 8.03 -15.61
CA CYS A 172 14.49 8.27 -14.46
C CYS A 172 14.15 9.62 -13.84
N GLY A 173 14.31 9.75 -12.53
CA GLY A 173 14.17 11.04 -11.85
C GLY A 173 13.27 10.97 -10.64
N GLY A 174 12.40 11.97 -10.46
CA GLY A 174 11.54 12.11 -9.28
C GLY A 174 12.07 13.05 -8.19
N GLY A 175 13.01 13.94 -8.52
CA GLY A 175 13.50 14.98 -7.59
C GLY A 175 14.06 14.41 -6.29
N ALA A 176 13.33 14.61 -5.18
CA ALA A 176 13.70 14.10 -3.86
C ALA A 176 13.60 12.57 -3.74
N VAL A 177 12.90 11.90 -4.67
CA VAL A 177 12.78 10.44 -4.68
C VAL A 177 13.24 9.89 -6.02
N GLN A 178 14.49 9.43 -6.06
CA GLN A 178 15.07 8.86 -7.26
C GLN A 178 14.52 7.46 -7.54
N ARG A 179 13.89 7.29 -8.71
CA ARG A 179 13.45 5.99 -9.21
C ARG A 179 13.81 5.80 -10.68
N VAL A 180 13.93 4.53 -11.06
CA VAL A 180 13.98 4.03 -12.44
C VAL A 180 12.66 3.31 -12.68
N ILE A 181 11.89 3.74 -13.69
CA ILE A 181 10.58 3.19 -14.01
C ILE A 181 10.59 2.69 -15.44
N GLU A 182 10.12 1.48 -15.64
CA GLU A 182 9.98 0.83 -16.93
C GLU A 182 8.55 0.31 -17.06
N TYR A 183 7.99 0.28 -18.27
CA TYR A 183 6.73 -0.41 -18.49
C TYR A 183 6.71 -1.11 -19.84
N ALA A 184 5.90 -2.17 -19.92
CA ALA A 184 5.64 -2.89 -21.16
C ALA A 184 4.16 -3.26 -21.25
N ILE A 185 3.58 -3.10 -22.43
CA ILE A 185 2.25 -3.62 -22.76
C ILE A 185 2.46 -5.03 -23.30
N VAL A 186 2.03 -6.02 -22.52
CA VAL A 186 2.32 -7.46 -22.73
C VAL A 186 1.11 -8.24 -23.22
N GLY A 187 -0.10 -7.66 -23.17
CA GLY A 187 -1.36 -8.24 -23.62
C GLY A 187 -2.07 -7.39 -24.67
N GLN A 188 -3.31 -7.76 -25.02
CA GLN A 188 -4.14 -6.91 -25.88
C GLN A 188 -4.75 -5.76 -25.06
N PRO A 189 -4.77 -4.52 -25.58
CA PRO A 189 -5.39 -3.39 -24.91
C PRO A 189 -6.82 -3.69 -24.44
N GLY A 190 -7.07 -3.55 -23.14
CA GLY A 190 -8.39 -3.77 -22.52
C GLY A 190 -8.63 -5.18 -21.99
N GLU A 191 -7.66 -6.09 -22.10
CA GLU A 191 -7.62 -7.30 -21.28
C GLU A 191 -7.20 -6.94 -19.84
N GLN A 192 -7.68 -7.71 -18.86
CA GLN A 192 -7.23 -7.52 -17.48
C GLN A 192 -5.76 -7.89 -17.38
N TRP A 193 -4.93 -6.98 -16.84
CA TRP A 193 -3.48 -7.15 -16.69
C TRP A 193 -2.71 -7.23 -18.01
N ASP A 194 -3.03 -6.33 -18.95
CA ASP A 194 -2.39 -6.21 -20.26
C ASP A 194 -1.05 -5.43 -20.25
N ALA A 195 -0.60 -4.95 -19.09
CA ALA A 195 0.67 -4.28 -18.92
C ALA A 195 1.44 -4.76 -17.67
N ILE A 196 2.72 -4.45 -17.65
CA ILE A 196 3.59 -4.56 -16.47
C ILE A 196 4.32 -3.24 -16.27
N VAL A 197 4.51 -2.85 -15.02
CA VAL A 197 5.32 -1.69 -14.62
C VAL A 197 6.40 -2.18 -13.68
N THR A 198 7.64 -1.75 -13.90
CA THR A 198 8.79 -2.09 -13.08
C THR A 198 9.38 -0.82 -12.48
N VAL A 199 9.42 -0.72 -11.16
CA VAL A 199 9.96 0.43 -10.44
C VAL A 199 11.17 -0.03 -9.62
N ASN A 200 12.36 0.50 -9.91
CA ASN A 200 13.63 0.10 -9.27
C ASN A 200 13.88 -1.42 -9.30
N GLY A 201 13.44 -2.09 -10.37
CA GLY A 201 13.55 -3.55 -10.52
C GLY A 201 12.39 -4.35 -9.91
N GLU A 202 11.42 -3.69 -9.27
CA GLU A 202 10.21 -4.33 -8.72
C GLU A 202 9.07 -4.28 -9.74
N THR A 203 8.60 -5.44 -10.21
CA THR A 203 7.54 -5.52 -11.23
C THR A 203 6.16 -5.75 -10.63
N VAL A 204 5.20 -4.94 -11.05
CA VAL A 204 3.77 -5.08 -10.77
C VAL A 204 2.98 -5.27 -12.06
N ARG A 205 1.93 -6.11 -12.03
CA ARG A 205 0.98 -6.18 -13.14
C ARG A 205 0.09 -4.96 -13.13
N ALA A 206 -0.17 -4.41 -14.31
CA ALA A 206 -1.01 -3.24 -14.48
C ALA A 206 -2.01 -3.47 -15.62
N MET A 207 -3.09 -2.68 -15.60
CA MET A 207 -4.04 -2.60 -16.71
C MET A 207 -3.92 -1.24 -17.39
N THR A 208 -3.94 -1.21 -18.71
CA THR A 208 -3.95 0.03 -19.48
C THR A 208 -5.33 0.67 -19.44
N SER A 209 -5.38 1.99 -19.23
CA SER A 209 -6.59 2.79 -19.30
C SER A 209 -6.35 4.04 -20.14
N TYR A 210 -6.83 4.01 -21.38
CA TYR A 210 -6.77 5.15 -22.31
C TYR A 210 -7.87 6.18 -22.04
N SER A 211 -8.92 5.78 -21.31
CA SER A 211 -10.06 6.64 -20.94
C SER A 211 -10.04 7.01 -19.45
N PHE A 212 -8.86 7.12 -18.85
CA PHE A 212 -8.68 7.38 -17.42
C PHE A 212 -9.44 8.64 -16.95
N PHE A 213 -9.42 9.71 -17.76
CA PHE A 213 -10.11 10.96 -17.45
C PHE A 213 -11.61 10.96 -17.79
N GLY A 214 -12.15 9.85 -18.29
CA GLY A 214 -13.57 9.72 -18.65
C GLY A 214 -14.02 10.78 -19.65
N ASN A 215 -14.93 11.66 -19.22
CA ASN A 215 -15.50 12.75 -20.04
C ASN A 215 -14.74 14.08 -19.91
N SER A 216 -13.74 14.15 -19.04
CA SER A 216 -12.90 15.35 -18.89
C SER A 216 -11.82 15.38 -19.97
N GLU A 217 -11.42 16.58 -20.38
CA GLU A 217 -10.28 16.76 -21.29
C GLU A 217 -8.99 16.31 -20.59
N PRO A 218 -8.27 15.30 -21.12
CA PRO A 218 -6.99 14.87 -20.55
C PRO A 218 -5.95 15.99 -20.60
N PRO A 219 -4.98 16.03 -19.67
CA PRO A 219 -3.85 16.95 -19.77
C PRO A 219 -3.09 16.74 -21.08
N ALA A 220 -2.49 17.82 -21.58
CA ALA A 220 -1.71 17.79 -22.82
C ALA A 220 -0.63 16.70 -22.76
N GLY A 221 -0.55 15.90 -23.82
CA GLY A 221 0.44 14.83 -23.95
C GLY A 221 0.04 13.50 -23.31
N PHE A 222 -1.08 13.39 -22.60
CA PHE A 222 -1.49 12.12 -21.99
C PHE A 222 -1.62 11.02 -23.04
N GLN A 223 -1.00 9.86 -22.76
CA GLN A 223 -1.02 8.69 -23.64
C GLN A 223 -1.85 7.56 -23.05
N VAL A 224 -1.54 7.16 -21.80
CA VAL A 224 -2.13 5.99 -21.15
C VAL A 224 -1.93 6.07 -19.65
N ALA A 225 -2.91 5.57 -18.88
CA ALA A 225 -2.74 5.27 -17.47
C ALA A 225 -2.46 3.77 -17.28
N LEU A 226 -1.55 3.41 -16.38
CA LEU A 226 -1.23 2.05 -15.99
C LEU A 226 -1.71 1.86 -14.55
N LEU A 227 -2.71 1.00 -14.36
CA LEU A 227 -3.38 0.77 -13.08
C LEU A 227 -2.88 -0.53 -12.48
N GLY A 228 -1.98 -0.43 -11.51
CA GLY A 228 -1.33 -1.56 -10.84
C GLY A 228 -2.29 -2.39 -10.00
N GLU A 229 -1.99 -3.69 -9.85
CA GLU A 229 -2.77 -4.59 -8.99
C GLU A 229 -2.68 -4.25 -7.50
N ASP A 230 -1.63 -3.53 -7.11
CA ASP A 230 -1.39 -2.93 -5.80
C ASP A 230 -2.07 -1.56 -5.64
N ARG A 231 -2.88 -1.14 -6.63
CA ARG A 231 -3.54 0.18 -6.72
C ARG A 231 -2.59 1.34 -7.00
N SER A 232 -1.35 1.07 -7.41
CA SER A 232 -0.48 2.10 -7.97
C SER A 232 -1.07 2.65 -9.28
N GLU A 233 -0.88 3.95 -9.51
CA GLU A 233 -1.34 4.61 -10.73
C GLU A 233 -0.16 5.33 -11.37
N PHE A 234 0.12 5.00 -12.63
CA PHE A 234 1.16 5.65 -13.43
C PHE A 234 0.52 6.31 -14.64
N LEU A 235 0.84 7.58 -14.89
CA LEU A 235 0.32 8.32 -16.04
C LEU A 235 1.47 8.61 -17.01
N VAL A 236 1.35 8.10 -18.24
CA VAL A 236 2.37 8.24 -19.27
C VAL A 236 2.02 9.39 -20.20
N PHE A 237 3.02 10.24 -20.50
CA PHE A 237 2.85 11.41 -21.33
C PHE A 237 3.94 11.54 -22.40
N SER A 238 3.57 12.18 -23.51
CA SER A 238 4.44 12.59 -24.60
C SER A 238 3.91 13.91 -25.18
N ASP A 239 4.64 14.99 -24.98
CA ASP A 239 4.33 16.32 -25.55
C ASP A 239 5.60 17.08 -25.90
N GLY A 240 5.58 17.82 -27.01
CA GLY A 240 6.67 18.71 -27.41
C GLY A 240 8.04 18.05 -27.56
N GLY A 241 8.10 16.74 -27.84
CA GLY A 241 9.35 15.97 -27.90
C GLY A 241 9.92 15.53 -26.54
N ARG A 242 9.16 15.72 -25.47
CA ARG A 242 9.46 15.25 -24.12
C ARG A 242 8.52 14.11 -23.76
N ASN A 243 9.09 13.03 -23.24
CA ASN A 243 8.34 11.88 -22.72
C ASN A 243 8.59 11.79 -21.22
N TRP A 244 7.53 11.62 -20.45
CA TRP A 244 7.62 11.46 -19.00
C TRP A 244 6.53 10.53 -18.47
N ILE A 245 6.78 10.01 -17.28
CA ILE A 245 5.78 9.29 -16.50
C ILE A 245 5.58 10.02 -15.17
N GLU A 246 4.33 10.13 -14.75
CA GLU A 246 3.96 10.62 -13.42
C GLU A 246 3.62 9.43 -12.54
N PHE A 247 4.19 9.42 -11.35
CA PHE A 247 3.94 8.42 -10.32
C PHE A 247 3.94 9.10 -8.95
N GLY A 248 2.75 9.17 -8.34
CA GLY A 248 2.48 10.10 -7.24
C GLY A 248 2.67 11.56 -7.67
N ASP A 249 3.23 12.38 -6.79
CA ASP A 249 3.53 13.81 -7.04
C ASP A 249 4.80 14.06 -7.88
N TYR A 250 5.41 13.00 -8.41
CA TYR A 250 6.72 13.08 -9.04
C TYR A 250 6.66 12.79 -10.53
N THR A 251 7.45 13.57 -11.26
CA THR A 251 7.69 13.39 -12.69
C THR A 251 9.05 12.72 -12.92
N TYR A 252 9.06 11.71 -13.79
CA TYR A 252 10.25 10.98 -14.21
C TYR A 252 10.38 11.12 -15.73
N ASP A 253 11.48 11.70 -16.19
CA ASP A 253 11.72 11.94 -17.61
C ASP A 253 12.34 10.69 -18.26
N GLN A 254 12.02 10.45 -19.54
CA GLN A 254 12.69 9.38 -20.30
C GLN A 254 14.21 9.62 -20.31
N CYS A 255 14.97 8.56 -20.01
CA CYS A 255 16.42 8.64 -19.81
C CYS A 255 17.24 7.70 -20.71
N ASN A 256 16.60 6.99 -21.65
CA ASN A 256 17.25 6.16 -22.67
C ASN A 256 16.83 6.50 -24.10
#